data_AF-A0A519H4T0-F1
#
_entry.id   AF-A0A519H4T0-F1
#
_cell.length_a   1.000
_cell.length_b   1.000
_cell.length_c   1.000
_cell.angle_alpha   90.00
_cell.angle_beta   90.00
_cell.angle_gamma   90.00
#
_symmetry.space_group_name_H-M   'P 1'
#
loop_
_entity.id
_entity.type
_entity.pdbx_description
1 polymer ?
#
loop_
_entity_poly.entity_id
_entity_poly.type
_entity_poly.pdbx_seq_one_letter_code
_entity_poly.pdbx_strand_id
1 'polypeptide(L)'
;MTPLQQRLDTLTVEQLRGMRRGLEKESLRAQPDGRLALTPHPAALGSALTHPHITTDYSESQLELITGVHASVESCLTELTEVHQYTVRSLRAAGDEMLWASSMPCGLPTDETIPLGRYGSSNVGRAKSVYRMGLGHRYGRRMQTISGIHYNWSLPGVDNHGYFSLIRNFRRHAFLLLTLFGASPAVCSSFVEGRQHELQKLGSGSTLYMPHGTSLRMGRLGYQSEAQATLAVSYNGLEGYAASLHDALTRPWPAYEAVGVRNPGGDYNQLATTLLQIENEFYGTIRPKRVIYPG
;
A
#
# COMPACT_ATOMS: atom_id res chain seq x y z
N MET A 1 -29.51 16.35 -23.84
CA MET A 1 -28.70 15.46 -22.98
C MET A 1 -27.26 15.93 -23.00
N THR A 2 -26.58 15.91 -21.86
CA THR A 2 -25.14 16.21 -21.81
C THR A 2 -24.34 15.05 -22.42
N PRO A 3 -23.09 15.27 -22.88
CA PRO A 3 -22.21 14.18 -23.33
C PRO A 3 -21.98 13.10 -22.27
N LEU A 4 -22.11 13.44 -20.98
CA LEU A 4 -22.05 12.47 -19.88
C LEU A 4 -23.28 11.57 -19.86
N GLN A 5 -24.48 12.14 -19.94
CA GLN A 5 -25.74 11.38 -19.97
C GLN A 5 -25.75 10.42 -21.15
N GLN A 6 -25.40 10.89 -22.35
CA GLN A 6 -25.32 10.04 -23.54
C GLN A 6 -24.36 8.85 -23.35
N ARG A 7 -23.22 9.03 -22.67
CA ARG A 7 -22.28 7.94 -22.38
C ARG A 7 -22.82 6.99 -21.32
N LEU A 8 -23.48 7.49 -20.28
CA LEU A 8 -24.10 6.65 -19.26
C LEU A 8 -25.23 5.79 -19.86
N ASP A 9 -25.99 6.34 -20.79
CA ASP A 9 -27.07 5.64 -21.49
C ASP A 9 -26.55 4.50 -22.39
N THR A 10 -25.26 4.49 -22.73
CA THR A 10 -24.64 3.36 -23.46
C THR A 10 -24.34 2.14 -22.58
N LEU A 11 -24.38 2.28 -21.26
CA LEU A 11 -24.09 1.18 -20.34
C LEU A 11 -25.32 0.29 -20.21
N THR A 12 -25.18 -0.99 -20.52
CA THR A 12 -26.29 -1.93 -20.38
C THR A 12 -26.45 -2.42 -18.93
N VAL A 13 -27.65 -2.88 -18.60
CA VAL A 13 -27.93 -3.48 -17.28
C VAL A 13 -27.02 -4.70 -17.04
N GLU A 14 -26.77 -5.50 -18.07
CA GLU A 14 -25.89 -6.67 -18.03
C GLU A 14 -24.45 -6.28 -17.73
N GLN A 15 -23.94 -5.22 -18.35
CA GLN A 15 -22.59 -4.70 -18.08
C GLN A 15 -22.47 -4.23 -16.62
N LEU A 16 -23.44 -3.44 -16.14
CA LEU A 16 -23.44 -2.95 -14.76
C LEU A 16 -23.55 -4.10 -13.74
N ARG A 17 -24.39 -5.11 -14.00
CA ARG A 17 -24.48 -6.33 -13.18
C ARG A 17 -23.22 -7.20 -13.23
N GLY A 18 -22.46 -7.12 -14.32
CA GLY A 18 -21.22 -7.85 -14.51
C GLY A 18 -20.00 -7.22 -13.81
N MET A 19 -20.15 -6.05 -13.19
CA MET A 19 -19.09 -5.36 -12.46
C MET A 19 -18.51 -6.21 -11.33
N ARG A 20 -17.18 -6.25 -11.19
CA ARG A 20 -16.47 -7.02 -10.16
C ARG A 20 -15.64 -6.13 -9.24
N ARG A 21 -15.37 -6.62 -8.03
CA ARG A 21 -14.54 -5.96 -7.01
C ARG A 21 -13.76 -6.93 -6.14
N GLY A 22 -12.69 -6.43 -5.54
CA GLY A 22 -11.97 -7.08 -4.46
C GLY A 22 -11.37 -6.02 -3.53
N LEU A 23 -11.00 -6.42 -2.32
CA LEU A 23 -10.44 -5.56 -1.30
C LEU A 23 -9.09 -6.11 -0.85
N GLU A 24 -8.14 -5.20 -0.67
CA GLU A 24 -6.92 -5.42 0.12
C GLU A 24 -7.02 -4.48 1.33
N LYS A 25 -6.81 -5.01 2.53
CA LYS A 25 -6.83 -4.25 3.79
C LYS A 25 -5.55 -4.50 4.56
N GLU A 26 -4.82 -3.44 4.85
CA GLU A 26 -3.63 -3.50 5.69
C GLU A 26 -3.97 -3.16 7.16
N SER A 27 -3.21 -3.74 8.09
CA SER A 27 -3.17 -3.34 9.50
C SER A 27 -1.84 -3.78 10.13
N LEU A 28 -1.28 -2.94 10.98
CA LEU A 28 -0.21 -3.36 11.88
C LEU A 28 -0.76 -4.29 12.98
N ARG A 29 0.03 -5.30 13.34
CA ARG A 29 -0.10 -6.03 14.59
C ARG A 29 0.48 -5.18 15.71
N ALA A 30 -0.29 -5.00 16.77
CA ALA A 30 0.08 -4.23 17.94
C ALA A 30 -0.10 -5.06 19.21
N GLN A 31 0.70 -4.77 20.21
CA GLN A 31 0.49 -5.24 21.57
C GLN A 31 -0.69 -4.50 22.22
N PRO A 32 -1.27 -5.01 23.32
CA PRO A 32 -2.38 -4.34 24.02
C PRO A 32 -2.07 -2.90 24.48
N ASP A 33 -0.80 -2.56 24.67
CA ASP A 33 -0.32 -1.22 25.01
C ASP A 33 -0.18 -0.28 23.78
N GLY A 34 -0.50 -0.77 22.58
CA GLY A 34 -0.44 -0.04 21.32
C GLY A 34 0.94 -0.01 20.65
N ARG A 35 1.96 -0.66 21.22
CA ARG A 35 3.29 -0.76 20.59
C ARG A 35 3.28 -1.76 19.45
N LEU A 36 4.13 -1.54 18.45
CA LEU A 36 4.29 -2.46 17.32
C LEU A 36 4.70 -3.85 17.82
N ALA A 37 3.98 -4.90 17.40
CA ALA A 37 4.39 -6.28 17.67
C ALA A 37 5.71 -6.58 16.94
N LEU A 38 6.65 -7.25 17.58
CA LEU A 38 7.95 -7.65 16.97
C LEU A 38 8.08 -9.16 16.78
N THR A 39 7.04 -9.90 17.12
CA THR A 39 6.93 -11.34 16.90
C THR A 39 6.89 -11.66 15.41
N PRO A 40 7.31 -12.87 14.98
CA PRO A 40 7.17 -13.33 13.60
C PRO A 40 5.69 -13.38 13.15
N HIS A 41 5.46 -13.49 11.85
CA HIS A 41 4.14 -13.81 11.30
C HIS A 41 3.60 -15.09 11.97
N PRO A 42 2.39 -15.06 12.57
CA PRO A 42 1.86 -16.19 13.30
C PRO A 42 1.72 -17.44 12.42
N ALA A 43 2.24 -18.57 12.88
CA ALA A 43 2.23 -19.83 12.12
C ALA A 43 0.82 -20.30 11.74
N ALA A 44 -0.19 -19.98 12.55
CA ALA A 44 -1.59 -20.29 12.27
C ALA A 44 -2.14 -19.58 11.01
N LEU A 45 -1.53 -18.46 10.61
CA LEU A 45 -1.91 -17.74 9.39
C LEU A 45 -1.24 -18.32 8.12
N GLY A 46 -0.41 -19.36 8.28
CA GLY A 46 0.27 -20.04 7.18
C GLY A 46 1.49 -19.28 6.67
N SER A 47 1.78 -19.43 5.38
CA SER A 47 2.92 -18.76 4.73
C SER A 47 2.48 -17.46 4.09
N ALA A 48 3.00 -16.34 4.57
CA ALA A 48 2.76 -15.02 3.95
C ALA A 48 3.18 -14.99 2.47
N LEU A 49 4.09 -15.86 2.02
CA LEU A 49 4.49 -15.89 0.61
C LEU A 49 3.38 -16.42 -0.32
N THR A 50 2.59 -17.39 0.13
CA THR A 50 1.71 -18.19 -0.74
C THR A 50 0.26 -18.27 -0.27
N HIS A 51 -0.07 -17.77 0.92
CA HIS A 51 -1.42 -17.83 1.44
C HIS A 51 -2.33 -16.87 0.64
N PRO A 52 -3.52 -17.34 0.18
CA PRO A 52 -4.32 -16.59 -0.79
C PRO A 52 -5.02 -15.35 -0.23
N HIS A 53 -5.25 -15.30 1.09
CA HIS A 53 -6.07 -14.25 1.72
C HIS A 53 -5.37 -13.43 2.80
N ILE A 54 -4.18 -13.86 3.24
CA ILE A 54 -3.51 -13.30 4.42
C ILE A 54 -2.02 -13.31 4.11
N THR A 55 -1.43 -12.14 4.03
CA THR A 55 0.01 -11.97 3.77
C THR A 55 0.54 -10.82 4.63
N THR A 56 1.77 -10.41 4.37
CA THR A 56 2.37 -9.22 4.94
C THR A 56 2.75 -8.25 3.83
N ASP A 57 2.55 -6.96 4.06
CA ASP A 57 3.08 -5.91 3.19
C ASP A 57 4.52 -5.58 3.59
N TYR A 58 4.89 -4.32 3.86
CA TYR A 58 6.28 -3.95 4.09
C TYR A 58 6.90 -4.66 5.32
N SER A 59 6.22 -4.58 6.46
CA SER A 59 6.70 -5.11 7.73
C SER A 59 6.19 -6.52 8.00
N GLU A 60 6.97 -7.34 8.71
CA GLU A 60 6.52 -8.63 9.27
C GLU A 60 5.28 -8.47 10.17
N SER A 61 5.12 -7.27 10.72
CA SER A 61 4.01 -6.90 11.58
C SER A 61 2.87 -6.22 10.85
N GLN A 62 2.95 -6.01 9.53
CA GLN A 62 1.92 -5.35 8.74
C GLN A 62 1.16 -6.38 7.92
N LEU A 63 0.07 -6.90 8.49
CA LEU A 63 -0.79 -7.86 7.82
C LEU A 63 -1.56 -7.17 6.69
N GLU A 64 -1.71 -7.90 5.59
CA GLU A 64 -2.54 -7.54 4.45
C GLU A 64 -3.57 -8.65 4.22
N LEU A 65 -4.85 -8.29 4.31
CA LEU A 65 -5.98 -9.19 4.11
C LEU A 65 -6.55 -8.97 2.71
N ILE A 66 -6.68 -10.04 1.94
CA ILE A 66 -7.02 -10.00 0.52
C ILE A 66 -8.27 -10.84 0.26
N THR A 67 -9.30 -10.24 -0.34
CA THR A 67 -10.50 -10.96 -0.77
C THR A 67 -10.31 -11.59 -2.15
N GLY A 68 -11.13 -12.58 -2.47
CA GLY A 68 -11.40 -12.95 -3.85
C GLY A 68 -12.10 -11.84 -4.64
N VAL A 69 -12.49 -12.17 -5.88
CA VAL A 69 -13.20 -11.27 -6.79
C VAL A 69 -14.71 -11.53 -6.71
N HIS A 70 -15.48 -10.50 -6.34
CA HIS A 70 -16.90 -10.60 -6.02
C HIS A 70 -17.81 -9.81 -6.96
N ALA A 71 -19.04 -10.29 -7.09
CA ALA A 71 -20.11 -9.65 -7.85
C ALA A 71 -20.79 -8.52 -7.09
N SER A 72 -20.92 -8.64 -5.76
CA SER A 72 -21.60 -7.67 -4.91
C SER A 72 -20.68 -7.12 -3.83
N VAL A 73 -21.08 -6.00 -3.21
CA VAL A 73 -20.34 -5.41 -2.09
C VAL A 73 -20.48 -6.30 -0.85
N GLU A 74 -21.68 -6.83 -0.63
CA GLU A 74 -22.03 -7.66 0.52
C GLU A 74 -21.18 -8.94 0.57
N SER A 75 -21.07 -9.66 -0.56
CA SER A 75 -20.26 -10.87 -0.65
C SER A 75 -18.77 -10.60 -0.40
N CYS A 76 -18.25 -9.49 -0.93
CA CYS A 76 -16.87 -9.06 -0.68
C CYS A 76 -16.62 -8.73 0.80
N LEU A 77 -17.58 -8.05 1.45
CA LEU A 77 -17.48 -7.70 2.87
C LEU A 77 -17.66 -8.91 3.78
N THR A 78 -18.49 -9.89 3.41
CA THR A 78 -18.63 -11.16 4.13
C THR A 78 -17.30 -11.90 4.18
N GLU A 79 -16.63 -12.11 3.04
CA GLU A 79 -15.33 -12.78 3.01
C GLU A 79 -14.28 -11.99 3.80
N LEU A 80 -14.20 -10.66 3.62
CA LEU A 80 -13.27 -9.83 4.39
C LEU A 80 -13.52 -9.97 5.90
N THR A 81 -14.78 -10.04 6.32
CA THR A 81 -15.16 -10.22 7.72
C THR A 81 -14.70 -11.58 8.25
N GLU A 82 -14.89 -12.65 7.49
CA GLU A 82 -14.47 -14.01 7.87
C GLU A 82 -12.95 -14.11 8.00
N VAL A 83 -12.21 -13.60 7.02
CA VAL A 83 -10.74 -13.55 7.03
C VAL A 83 -10.23 -12.72 8.22
N HIS A 84 -10.85 -11.56 8.47
CA HIS A 84 -10.50 -10.71 9.60
C HIS A 84 -10.76 -11.39 10.95
N GLN A 85 -11.91 -12.05 11.11
CA GLN A 85 -12.24 -12.78 12.34
C GLN A 85 -11.27 -13.94 12.60
N TYR A 86 -10.92 -14.71 11.56
CA TYR A 86 -9.90 -15.76 11.68
C TYR A 86 -8.54 -15.19 12.10
N THR A 87 -8.14 -14.09 11.47
CA THR A 87 -6.90 -13.39 11.77
C THR A 87 -6.85 -12.96 13.24
N VAL A 88 -7.86 -12.22 13.71
CA VAL A 88 -7.90 -11.73 15.10
C VAL A 88 -7.92 -12.86 16.12
N ARG A 89 -8.65 -13.96 15.86
CA ARG A 89 -8.61 -15.15 16.74
C ARG A 89 -7.21 -15.76 16.81
N SER A 90 -6.51 -15.84 15.68
CA SER A 90 -5.15 -16.36 15.60
C SER A 90 -4.14 -15.47 16.33
N LEU A 91 -4.28 -14.14 16.21
CA LEU A 91 -3.45 -13.17 16.94
C LEU A 91 -3.66 -13.28 18.45
N ARG A 92 -4.91 -13.41 18.90
CA ARG A 92 -5.22 -13.59 20.32
C ARG A 92 -4.59 -14.86 20.88
N ALA A 93 -4.70 -15.97 20.15
CA ALA A 93 -4.10 -17.25 20.56
C ALA A 93 -2.56 -17.23 20.57
N ALA A 94 -1.92 -16.37 19.78
CA ALA A 94 -0.47 -16.30 19.64
C ALA A 94 0.23 -15.33 20.62
N GLY A 95 -0.52 -14.56 21.41
CA GLY A 95 0.05 -13.61 22.38
C GLY A 95 -0.81 -12.38 22.68
N ASP A 96 -2.13 -12.47 22.52
CA ASP A 96 -3.09 -11.36 22.71
C ASP A 96 -2.79 -10.11 21.87
N GLU A 97 -2.21 -10.30 20.68
CA GLU A 97 -1.97 -9.20 19.73
C GLU A 97 -3.28 -8.71 19.11
N MET A 98 -3.28 -7.43 18.74
CA MET A 98 -4.41 -6.71 18.15
C MET A 98 -4.08 -6.21 16.75
N LEU A 99 -5.11 -5.90 15.96
CA LEU A 99 -4.95 -5.15 14.72
C LEU A 99 -5.10 -3.65 14.99
N TRP A 100 -4.11 -2.87 14.56
CA TRP A 100 -4.19 -1.42 14.56
C TRP A 100 -5.27 -0.97 13.56
N ALA A 101 -6.22 -0.17 14.05
CA ALA A 101 -7.46 0.15 13.34
C ALA A 101 -7.39 1.43 12.49
N SER A 102 -6.25 2.13 12.48
CA SER A 102 -6.07 3.42 11.80
C SER A 102 -4.97 3.36 10.75
N SER A 103 -5.02 4.22 9.73
CA SER A 103 -3.96 4.30 8.72
C SER A 103 -2.60 4.71 9.28
N MET A 104 -2.60 5.74 10.14
CA MET A 104 -1.35 6.27 10.70
C MET A 104 -0.98 5.49 11.96
N PRO A 105 0.27 5.01 12.08
CA PRO A 105 0.71 4.20 13.21
C PRO A 105 1.07 5.06 14.44
N CYS A 106 1.21 4.40 15.59
CA CYS A 106 1.79 4.95 16.83
C CYS A 106 2.65 3.90 17.51
N GLY A 107 3.42 4.29 18.53
CA GLY A 107 4.21 3.36 19.34
C GLY A 107 5.28 2.59 18.56
N LEU A 108 5.75 3.16 17.44
CA LEU A 108 6.76 2.56 16.59
C LEU A 108 8.14 2.62 17.27
N PRO A 109 8.96 1.55 17.23
CA PRO A 109 10.34 1.56 17.72
C PRO A 109 11.24 2.41 16.80
N THR A 110 12.56 2.43 17.02
CA THR A 110 13.49 3.04 16.04
C THR A 110 13.35 2.41 14.66
N ASP A 111 13.70 3.15 13.61
CA ASP A 111 13.43 2.75 12.22
C ASP A 111 14.03 1.39 11.88
N GLU A 112 15.25 1.12 12.34
CA GLU A 112 16.02 -0.11 12.11
C GLU A 112 15.39 -1.33 12.82
N THR A 113 14.62 -1.09 13.88
CA THR A 113 13.95 -2.12 14.68
C THR A 113 12.62 -2.57 14.05
N ILE A 114 12.03 -1.78 13.14
CA ILE A 114 10.81 -2.17 12.42
C ILE A 114 11.13 -3.43 11.58
N PRO A 115 10.49 -4.58 11.83
CA PRO A 115 10.88 -5.84 11.20
C PRO A 115 10.39 -5.86 9.75
N LEU A 116 11.27 -6.22 8.81
CA LEU A 116 10.90 -6.41 7.40
C LEU A 116 10.14 -7.72 7.20
N GLY A 117 9.20 -7.73 6.26
CA GLY A 117 8.47 -8.95 5.88
C GLY A 117 9.40 -10.09 5.45
N ARG A 118 9.17 -11.29 6.02
CA ARG A 118 9.96 -12.50 5.79
C ARG A 118 9.16 -13.53 5.01
N TYR A 119 9.74 -14.04 3.93
CA TYR A 119 9.04 -14.94 2.99
C TYR A 119 9.80 -16.25 2.74
N GLY A 120 10.60 -16.69 3.71
CA GLY A 120 11.41 -17.90 3.61
C GLY A 120 12.69 -17.74 2.76
N SER A 121 13.33 -18.86 2.45
CA SER A 121 14.65 -18.91 1.82
C SER A 121 14.65 -19.11 0.29
N SER A 122 13.47 -19.26 -0.33
CA SER A 122 13.34 -19.37 -1.79
C SER A 122 13.83 -18.08 -2.47
N ASN A 123 14.24 -18.16 -3.74
CA ASN A 123 14.71 -16.98 -4.48
C ASN A 123 13.64 -15.87 -4.53
N VAL A 124 12.37 -16.24 -4.76
CA VAL A 124 11.24 -15.30 -4.77
C VAL A 124 11.03 -14.69 -3.38
N GLY A 125 11.09 -15.50 -2.32
CA GLY A 125 10.95 -15.02 -0.95
C GLY A 125 12.05 -14.06 -0.54
N ARG A 126 13.31 -14.41 -0.85
CA ARG A 126 14.48 -13.55 -0.63
C ARG A 126 14.38 -12.25 -1.41
N ALA A 127 13.97 -12.28 -2.69
CA ALA A 127 13.79 -11.08 -3.50
C ALA A 127 12.74 -10.12 -2.89
N LYS A 128 11.62 -10.64 -2.37
CA LYS A 128 10.60 -9.83 -1.67
C LYS A 128 11.14 -9.16 -0.40
N SER A 129 12.02 -9.84 0.36
CA SER A 129 12.65 -9.26 1.54
C SER A 129 13.74 -8.24 1.17
N VAL A 130 14.55 -8.49 0.13
CA VAL A 130 15.55 -7.53 -0.38
C VAL A 130 14.89 -6.27 -0.93
N TYR A 131 13.76 -6.40 -1.63
CA TYR A 131 12.96 -5.26 -2.08
C TYR A 131 12.57 -4.34 -0.92
N ARG A 132 12.08 -4.92 0.20
CA ARG A 132 11.70 -4.18 1.41
C ARG A 132 12.91 -3.56 2.13
N MET A 133 14.06 -4.23 2.10
CA MET A 133 15.32 -3.64 2.57
C MET A 133 15.63 -2.36 1.77
N GLY A 134 15.52 -2.43 0.44
CA GLY A 134 15.72 -1.29 -0.45
C GLY A 134 14.76 -0.15 -0.15
N LEU A 135 13.47 -0.44 0.03
CA LEU A 135 12.47 0.57 0.43
C LEU A 135 12.83 1.24 1.77
N GLY A 136 13.36 0.47 2.73
CA GLY A 136 13.84 0.99 4.01
C GLY A 136 14.99 1.97 3.84
N HIS A 137 15.99 1.64 3.01
CA HIS A 137 17.10 2.55 2.72
C HIS A 137 16.69 3.79 1.93
N ARG A 138 15.72 3.65 1.01
CA ARG A 138 15.31 4.74 0.10
C ARG A 138 14.37 5.74 0.76
N TYR A 139 13.48 5.27 1.65
CA TYR A 139 12.36 6.06 2.14
C TYR A 139 12.17 6.04 3.67
N GLY A 140 12.95 5.23 4.38
CA GLY A 140 12.75 4.96 5.81
C GLY A 140 11.65 3.93 6.05
N ARG A 141 11.84 3.07 7.07
CA ARG A 141 10.92 1.98 7.42
C ARG A 141 9.60 2.48 7.98
N ARG A 142 9.64 3.57 8.74
CA ARG A 142 8.48 4.20 9.40
C ARG A 142 7.39 4.58 8.43
N MET A 143 7.74 5.24 7.32
CA MET A 143 6.77 5.63 6.28
C MET A 143 6.00 4.42 5.75
N GLN A 144 6.69 3.30 5.57
CA GLN A 144 6.13 2.07 4.99
C GLN A 144 5.13 1.35 5.91
N THR A 145 5.09 1.71 7.19
CA THR A 145 4.13 1.15 8.16
C THR A 145 2.75 1.81 8.10
N ILE A 146 2.57 2.84 7.26
CA ILE A 146 1.24 3.43 7.03
C ILE A 146 0.36 2.42 6.30
N SER A 147 -0.76 2.06 6.90
CA SER A 147 -1.71 1.08 6.34
C SER A 147 -2.80 1.75 5.50
N GLY A 148 -3.28 1.06 4.46
CA GLY A 148 -4.36 1.49 3.59
C GLY A 148 -5.43 0.43 3.30
N ILE A 149 -6.41 0.85 2.50
CA ILE A 149 -7.36 -0.03 1.82
C ILE A 149 -7.17 0.17 0.32
N HIS A 150 -7.08 -0.92 -0.44
CA HIS A 150 -7.16 -0.89 -1.89
C HIS A 150 -8.50 -1.47 -2.34
N TYR A 151 -9.22 -0.71 -3.16
CA TYR A 151 -10.45 -1.15 -3.82
C TYR A 151 -10.13 -1.52 -5.27
N ASN A 152 -10.07 -2.82 -5.53
CA ASN A 152 -9.89 -3.36 -6.86
C ASN A 152 -11.24 -3.43 -7.56
N TRP A 153 -11.30 -3.01 -8.83
CA TRP A 153 -12.56 -2.87 -9.55
C TRP A 153 -12.41 -3.12 -11.05
N SER A 154 -13.42 -3.76 -11.65
CA SER A 154 -13.49 -3.95 -13.09
C SER A 154 -14.92 -3.95 -13.61
N LEU A 155 -15.10 -3.49 -14.85
CA LEU A 155 -16.36 -3.52 -15.60
C LEU A 155 -16.19 -4.28 -16.92
N PRO A 156 -17.06 -5.24 -17.25
CA PRO A 156 -17.00 -5.96 -18.52
C PRO A 156 -17.15 -5.03 -19.73
N GLY A 157 -16.43 -5.36 -20.81
CA GLY A 157 -16.48 -4.60 -22.07
C GLY A 157 -15.68 -3.30 -22.08
N VAL A 158 -15.03 -2.92 -20.98
CA VAL A 158 -14.11 -1.79 -20.94
C VAL A 158 -12.72 -2.25 -21.39
N ASP A 159 -12.22 -1.67 -22.48
CA ASP A 159 -10.89 -1.93 -23.01
C ASP A 159 -9.81 -1.06 -22.33
N ASN A 160 -8.56 -1.19 -22.80
CA ASN A 160 -7.45 -0.41 -22.25
C ASN A 160 -7.69 1.10 -22.37
N HIS A 161 -8.18 1.59 -23.52
CA HIS A 161 -8.43 3.01 -23.73
C HIS A 161 -9.53 3.54 -22.78
N GLY A 162 -10.58 2.75 -22.56
CA GLY A 162 -11.63 3.00 -21.57
C GLY A 162 -11.08 3.10 -20.15
N TYR A 163 -10.28 2.13 -19.70
CA TYR A 163 -9.67 2.18 -18.36
C TYR A 163 -8.72 3.36 -18.17
N PHE A 164 -7.89 3.69 -19.16
CA PHE A 164 -7.05 4.89 -19.07
C PHE A 164 -7.88 6.18 -19.04
N SER A 165 -9.02 6.23 -19.74
CA SER A 165 -9.97 7.34 -19.64
C SER A 165 -10.60 7.46 -18.25
N LEU A 166 -10.97 6.32 -17.64
CA LEU A 166 -11.46 6.27 -16.26
C LEU A 166 -10.39 6.70 -15.25
N ILE A 167 -9.14 6.28 -15.43
CA ILE A 167 -8.02 6.69 -14.57
C ILE A 167 -7.83 8.22 -14.64
N ARG A 168 -7.85 8.82 -15.83
CA ARG A 168 -7.77 10.29 -15.97
C ARG A 168 -8.94 11.01 -15.28
N ASN A 169 -10.14 10.44 -15.33
CA ASN A 169 -11.29 10.96 -14.57
C ASN A 169 -11.08 10.83 -13.06
N PHE A 170 -10.68 9.65 -12.59
CA PHE A 170 -10.43 9.40 -11.17
C PHE A 170 -9.38 10.39 -10.63
N ARG A 171 -8.26 10.57 -11.33
CA ARG A 171 -7.20 11.49 -10.91
C ARG A 171 -7.69 12.94 -10.78
N ARG A 172 -8.59 13.40 -11.65
CA ARG A 172 -9.21 14.73 -11.57
C ARG A 172 -10.09 14.93 -10.32
N HIS A 173 -10.69 13.85 -9.82
CA HIS A 173 -11.66 13.90 -8.73
C HIS A 173 -11.20 13.18 -7.45
N ALA A 174 -9.96 12.68 -7.41
CA ALA A 174 -9.44 11.90 -6.29
C ALA A 174 -9.48 12.68 -4.96
N PHE A 175 -9.39 14.01 -5.01
CA PHE A 175 -9.52 14.87 -3.83
C PHE A 175 -10.84 14.63 -3.07
N LEU A 176 -11.95 14.36 -3.78
CA LEU A 176 -13.25 14.16 -3.17
C LEU A 176 -13.27 12.91 -2.28
N LEU A 177 -12.63 11.83 -2.74
CA LEU A 177 -12.46 10.62 -1.94
C LEU A 177 -11.69 10.91 -0.65
N LEU A 178 -10.61 11.71 -0.74
CA LEU A 178 -9.79 12.09 0.41
C LEU A 178 -10.50 13.06 1.35
N THR A 179 -11.41 13.88 0.84
CA THR A 179 -12.24 14.77 1.66
C THR A 179 -13.33 14.00 2.40
N LEU A 180 -14.01 13.07 1.74
CA LEU A 180 -15.14 12.34 2.30
C LEU A 180 -14.72 11.18 3.22
N PHE A 181 -13.68 10.44 2.84
CA PHE A 181 -13.26 9.21 3.52
C PHE A 181 -11.86 9.31 4.13
N GLY A 182 -11.22 10.47 4.05
CA GLY A 182 -9.97 10.72 4.76
C GLY A 182 -10.17 10.58 6.27
N ALA A 183 -9.62 9.52 6.85
CA ALA A 183 -9.75 9.18 8.26
C ALA A 183 -8.39 9.20 8.99
N SER A 184 -7.49 10.11 8.59
CA SER A 184 -6.18 10.23 9.22
C SER A 184 -5.76 11.69 9.41
N PRO A 185 -6.53 12.51 10.16
CA PRO A 185 -6.20 13.92 10.42
C PRO A 185 -5.08 14.10 11.45
N ALA A 186 -4.75 13.04 12.19
CA ALA A 186 -3.81 13.04 13.30
C ALA A 186 -2.83 11.86 13.20
N VAL A 187 -1.71 11.99 13.90
CA VAL A 187 -0.66 11.00 14.00
C VAL A 187 0.06 11.12 15.34
N CYS A 188 0.70 10.05 15.77
CA CYS A 188 1.53 10.00 16.96
C CYS A 188 2.90 10.67 16.71
N SER A 189 3.46 11.38 17.68
CA SER A 189 4.73 12.10 17.55
C SER A 189 5.90 11.18 17.17
N SER A 190 5.87 9.92 17.62
CA SER A 190 6.82 8.89 17.20
C SER A 190 6.87 8.69 15.68
N PHE A 191 5.79 8.99 14.94
CA PHE A 191 5.78 8.84 13.49
C PHE A 191 6.63 9.90 12.76
N VAL A 192 6.77 11.08 13.36
CA VAL A 192 7.45 12.23 12.78
C VAL A 192 8.74 12.59 13.53
N GLU A 193 9.21 11.68 14.40
CA GLU A 193 10.45 11.84 15.14
C GLU A 193 11.62 12.12 14.19
N GLY A 194 12.36 13.19 14.46
CA GLY A 194 13.48 13.64 13.61
C GLY A 194 13.09 14.26 12.26
N ARG A 195 11.79 14.43 11.96
CA ARG A 195 11.31 15.04 10.71
C ARG A 195 10.78 16.46 10.96
N GLN A 196 11.05 17.36 10.02
CA GLN A 196 10.37 18.65 9.99
C GLN A 196 8.90 18.46 9.58
N HIS A 197 7.99 19.14 10.28
CA HIS A 197 6.57 19.10 10.00
C HIS A 197 5.84 20.35 10.54
N GLU A 198 4.63 20.59 10.04
CA GLU A 198 3.77 21.73 10.42
C GLU A 198 2.62 21.30 11.35
N LEU A 199 2.61 20.04 11.81
CA LEU A 199 1.56 19.53 12.70
C LEU A 199 1.55 20.23 14.07
N GLN A 200 0.35 20.44 14.59
CA GLN A 200 0.10 21.00 15.92
C GLN A 200 -0.10 19.89 16.96
N LYS A 201 0.21 20.16 18.23
CA LYS A 201 -0.11 19.23 19.32
C LYS A 201 -1.62 19.20 19.58
N LEU A 202 -2.16 18.00 19.76
CA LEU A 202 -3.54 17.77 20.20
C LEU A 202 -3.54 17.27 21.65
N GLY A 203 -3.86 18.16 22.58
CA GLY A 203 -3.85 17.86 24.02
C GLY A 203 -2.43 17.73 24.61
N SER A 204 -2.33 17.07 25.76
CA SER A 204 -1.08 16.89 26.51
C SER A 204 -0.28 15.65 26.14
N GLY A 205 -0.85 14.76 25.31
CA GLY A 205 -0.23 13.50 24.91
C GLY A 205 0.76 13.62 23.75
N SER A 206 1.06 12.48 23.14
CA SER A 206 1.93 12.36 21.95
C SER A 206 1.21 12.60 20.63
N THR A 207 -0.07 12.99 20.64
CA THR A 207 -0.87 13.18 19.42
C THR A 207 -0.57 14.52 18.77
N LEU A 208 -0.29 14.48 17.47
CA LEU A 208 -0.14 15.61 16.58
C LEU A 208 -1.26 15.59 15.53
N TYR A 209 -1.70 16.75 15.06
CA TYR A 209 -2.75 16.85 14.04
C TYR A 209 -2.54 18.04 13.11
N MET A 210 -3.17 17.99 11.94
CA MET A 210 -3.24 19.12 11.02
C MET A 210 -4.64 19.73 11.12
N PRO A 211 -4.80 21.01 11.49
CA PRO A 211 -6.09 21.69 11.42
C PRO A 211 -6.70 21.55 10.02
N HIS A 212 -7.97 21.15 9.95
CA HIS A 212 -8.71 20.87 8.70
C HIS A 212 -8.12 19.75 7.81
N GLY A 213 -7.08 19.03 8.25
CA GLY A 213 -6.54 17.90 7.53
C GLY A 213 -7.55 16.74 7.50
N THR A 214 -7.67 16.06 6.35
CA THR A 214 -8.52 14.87 6.22
C THR A 214 -7.68 13.58 6.18
N SER A 215 -6.64 13.56 5.34
CA SER A 215 -5.77 12.40 5.17
C SER A 215 -4.28 12.74 5.15
N LEU A 216 -3.62 12.74 6.32
CA LEU A 216 -2.16 12.82 6.44
C LEU A 216 -1.43 11.68 5.70
N ARG A 217 -2.05 10.49 5.60
CA ARG A 217 -1.54 9.35 4.81
C ARG A 217 -1.26 9.74 3.34
N MET A 218 -2.07 10.63 2.77
CA MET A 218 -1.95 11.06 1.38
C MET A 218 -1.21 12.40 1.23
N GLY A 219 -0.75 13.01 2.32
CA GLY A 219 0.02 14.25 2.34
C GLY A 219 1.53 14.04 2.32
N ARG A 220 2.29 15.11 2.57
CA ARG A 220 3.76 15.13 2.56
C ARG A 220 4.43 14.21 3.59
N LEU A 221 3.71 13.85 4.65
CA LEU A 221 4.21 12.92 5.68
C LEU A 221 3.99 11.44 5.30
N GLY A 222 3.13 11.18 4.32
CA GLY A 222 2.82 9.86 3.82
C GLY A 222 3.76 9.37 2.74
N TYR A 223 3.22 8.62 1.78
CA TYR A 223 3.96 7.99 0.67
C TYR A 223 4.39 8.99 -0.41
N GLN A 224 5.30 9.91 -0.10
CA GLN A 224 5.91 10.82 -1.06
C GLN A 224 7.43 10.84 -0.89
N SER A 225 8.16 10.60 -1.99
CA SER A 225 9.62 10.77 -2.04
C SER A 225 10.00 11.75 -3.14
N GLU A 226 11.08 12.51 -2.94
CA GLU A 226 11.59 13.46 -3.93
C GLU A 226 11.93 12.77 -5.26
N ALA A 227 12.47 11.56 -5.18
CA ALA A 227 12.77 10.72 -6.34
C ALA A 227 11.52 10.46 -7.19
N GLN A 228 10.42 10.02 -6.56
CA GLN A 228 9.17 9.76 -7.30
C GLN A 228 8.43 11.04 -7.70
N ALA A 229 8.68 12.18 -7.06
CA ALA A 229 8.13 13.46 -7.50
C ALA A 229 8.62 13.87 -8.90
N THR A 230 9.75 13.31 -9.37
CA THR A 230 10.25 13.51 -10.74
C THR A 230 9.54 12.66 -11.80
N LEU A 231 8.75 11.66 -11.39
CA LEU A 231 8.07 10.73 -12.31
C LEU A 231 6.84 11.37 -12.96
N ALA A 232 6.99 11.76 -14.22
CA ALA A 232 5.89 12.21 -15.07
C ALA A 232 5.22 11.03 -15.80
N VAL A 233 4.49 10.19 -15.08
CA VAL A 233 3.82 9.02 -15.67
C VAL A 233 2.65 9.42 -16.57
N SER A 234 2.64 8.95 -17.82
CA SER A 234 1.54 9.16 -18.75
C SER A 234 0.36 8.21 -18.46
N TYR A 235 -0.85 8.75 -18.46
CA TYR A 235 -2.10 7.97 -18.34
C TYR A 235 -3.00 8.17 -19.56
N ASN A 236 -2.41 8.54 -20.70
CA ASN A 236 -3.16 8.72 -21.95
C ASN A 236 -3.43 7.37 -22.64
N GLY A 237 -2.60 6.36 -22.40
CA GLY A 237 -2.77 5.01 -22.92
C GLY A 237 -1.71 4.06 -22.36
N LEU A 238 -1.84 2.78 -22.70
CA LEU A 238 -0.98 1.71 -22.18
C LEU A 238 0.49 1.90 -22.57
N GLU A 239 0.75 2.22 -23.83
CA GLU A 239 2.11 2.39 -24.36
C GLU A 239 2.86 3.51 -23.61
N GLY A 240 2.25 4.69 -23.50
CA GLY A 240 2.83 5.81 -22.76
C GLY A 240 3.05 5.49 -21.28
N TYR A 241 2.10 4.79 -20.64
CA TYR A 241 2.24 4.37 -19.24
C TYR A 241 3.41 3.39 -19.06
N ALA A 242 3.49 2.37 -19.93
CA ALA A 242 4.55 1.36 -19.90
C ALA A 242 5.93 1.99 -20.18
N ALA A 243 6.03 2.90 -21.14
CA ALA A 243 7.27 3.62 -21.44
C ALA A 243 7.74 4.46 -20.24
N SER A 244 6.82 5.16 -19.56
CA SER A 244 7.16 5.93 -18.34
C SER A 244 7.69 5.03 -17.22
N LEU A 245 7.08 3.87 -16.98
CA LEU A 245 7.56 2.94 -15.95
C LEU A 245 8.87 2.26 -16.35
N HIS A 246 9.03 1.89 -17.63
CA HIS A 246 10.25 1.28 -18.13
C HIS A 246 11.46 2.19 -17.94
N ASP A 247 11.33 3.49 -18.23
CA ASP A 247 12.39 4.47 -17.99
C ASP A 247 12.78 4.53 -16.50
N ALA A 248 11.78 4.53 -15.61
CA ALA A 248 11.99 4.52 -14.16
C ALA A 248 12.65 3.24 -13.63
N LEU A 249 12.41 2.10 -14.29
CA LEU A 249 12.99 0.81 -13.93
C LEU A 249 14.39 0.58 -14.50
N THR A 250 14.83 1.40 -15.45
CA THR A 250 16.09 1.20 -16.17
C THR A 250 17.10 2.32 -15.96
N ARG A 251 16.66 3.53 -15.59
CA ARG A 251 17.56 4.66 -15.31
C ARG A 251 18.09 4.62 -13.87
N PRO A 252 19.42 4.56 -13.67
CA PRO A 252 20.04 4.67 -12.35
C PRO A 252 19.70 6.00 -11.67
N TRP A 253 19.62 5.97 -10.34
CA TRP A 253 19.43 7.16 -9.52
C TRP A 253 20.65 7.37 -8.62
N PRO A 254 21.36 8.51 -8.69
CA PRO A 254 22.66 8.68 -8.03
C PRO A 254 22.66 8.38 -6.52
N ALA A 255 21.61 8.80 -5.80
CA ALA A 255 21.50 8.54 -4.37
C ALA A 255 21.35 7.03 -4.07
N TYR A 256 20.74 6.26 -4.97
CA TYR A 256 20.56 4.81 -4.80
C TYR A 256 21.78 4.04 -5.27
N GLU A 257 22.52 4.54 -6.25
CA GLU A 257 23.84 4.00 -6.61
C GLU A 257 24.84 4.12 -5.45
N ALA A 258 24.82 5.24 -4.73
CA ALA A 258 25.67 5.45 -3.55
C ALA A 258 25.41 4.43 -2.42
N VAL A 259 24.18 3.92 -2.30
CA VAL A 259 23.83 2.82 -1.37
C VAL A 259 24.37 1.47 -1.83
N GLY A 260 24.48 1.27 -3.15
CA GLY A 260 24.92 0.02 -3.78
C GLY A 260 23.87 -1.10 -3.70
N VAL A 261 24.01 -2.11 -4.57
CA VAL A 261 23.14 -3.31 -4.56
C VAL A 261 23.49 -4.23 -3.40
N ARG A 262 24.78 -4.35 -3.07
CA ARG A 262 25.29 -5.12 -1.94
C ARG A 262 26.14 -4.24 -1.03
N ASN A 263 26.11 -4.54 0.25
CA ASN A 263 27.04 -3.95 1.21
C ASN A 263 28.44 -4.61 1.13
N PRO A 264 29.47 -4.05 1.78
CA PRO A 264 30.81 -4.65 1.82
C PRO A 264 30.87 -6.06 2.42
N GLY A 265 29.88 -6.44 3.24
CA GLY A 265 29.75 -7.78 3.82
C GLY A 265 29.15 -8.82 2.87
N GLY A 266 28.68 -8.41 1.68
CA GLY A 266 28.11 -9.30 0.66
C GLY A 266 26.59 -9.46 0.71
N ASP A 267 25.91 -8.90 1.71
CA ASP A 267 24.45 -8.90 1.79
C ASP A 267 23.83 -7.87 0.84
N TYR A 268 22.61 -8.13 0.39
CA TYR A 268 21.88 -7.23 -0.50
C TYR A 268 21.21 -6.08 0.27
N ASN A 269 21.44 -4.85 -0.19
CA ASN A 269 20.77 -3.65 0.30
C ASN A 269 19.47 -3.37 -0.46
N GLN A 270 19.43 -3.67 -1.77
CA GLN A 270 18.30 -3.38 -2.67
C GLN A 270 18.38 -4.25 -3.92
N LEU A 271 17.29 -4.34 -4.69
CA LEU A 271 17.26 -5.13 -5.94
C LEU A 271 17.96 -4.45 -7.11
N ALA A 272 17.88 -3.12 -7.18
CA ALA A 272 18.45 -2.31 -8.25
C ALA A 272 18.80 -0.93 -7.72
N THR A 273 19.60 -0.17 -8.47
CA THR A 273 19.96 1.23 -8.17
C THR A 273 19.16 2.23 -9.01
N THR A 274 18.17 1.73 -9.74
CA THR A 274 17.25 2.50 -10.58
C THR A 274 16.20 3.21 -9.75
N LEU A 275 15.54 4.20 -10.36
CA LEU A 275 14.55 5.03 -9.70
C LEU A 275 13.44 4.21 -9.01
N LEU A 276 12.99 3.14 -9.67
CA LEU A 276 12.15 2.08 -9.08
C LEU A 276 12.91 0.75 -9.12
N GLN A 277 12.85 -0.05 -8.06
CA GLN A 277 13.40 -1.41 -8.07
C GLN A 277 12.54 -2.37 -8.88
N ILE A 278 11.22 -2.22 -8.75
CA ILE A 278 10.17 -2.99 -9.45
C ILE A 278 8.94 -2.09 -9.65
N GLU A 279 8.02 -2.47 -10.52
CA GLU A 279 6.81 -1.70 -10.87
C GLU A 279 5.99 -1.33 -9.62
N ASN A 280 5.96 -2.21 -8.62
CA ASN A 280 5.16 -2.03 -7.41
C ASN A 280 5.61 -0.85 -6.53
N GLU A 281 6.85 -0.39 -6.70
CA GLU A 281 7.43 0.75 -5.95
C GLU A 281 6.80 2.09 -6.35
N PHE A 282 6.17 2.18 -7.53
CA PHE A 282 5.56 3.41 -8.02
C PHE A 282 4.30 3.81 -7.23
N TYR A 283 4.41 4.73 -6.28
CA TYR A 283 3.27 5.20 -5.50
C TYR A 283 2.32 6.06 -6.36
N GLY A 284 1.06 5.64 -6.43
CA GLY A 284 0.02 6.33 -7.19
C GLY A 284 -1.34 6.17 -6.53
N THR A 285 -2.24 7.14 -6.75
CA THR A 285 -3.60 7.10 -6.20
C THR A 285 -4.49 6.06 -6.88
N ILE A 286 -4.09 5.58 -8.06
CA ILE A 286 -4.75 4.54 -8.85
C ILE A 286 -3.74 3.89 -9.79
N ARG A 287 -3.87 2.59 -10.06
CA ARG A 287 -2.99 1.85 -10.98
C ARG A 287 -3.82 0.95 -11.92
N PRO A 288 -3.48 0.87 -13.22
CA PRO A 288 -4.00 -0.18 -14.08
C PRO A 288 -3.41 -1.53 -13.65
N LYS A 289 -4.22 -2.59 -13.64
CA LYS A 289 -3.81 -3.93 -13.16
C LYS A 289 -4.28 -5.01 -14.14
N ARG A 290 -3.49 -6.07 -14.25
CA ARG A 290 -3.84 -7.34 -14.90
C ARG A 290 -3.26 -8.47 -14.07
N VAL A 291 -4.01 -9.56 -13.90
CA VAL A 291 -3.51 -10.77 -13.23
C VAL A 291 -2.33 -11.31 -14.05
N ILE A 292 -1.20 -11.53 -13.39
CA ILE A 292 0.01 -12.12 -13.98
C ILE A 292 -0.04 -13.65 -13.81
N TYR A 293 0.65 -14.37 -14.71
CA TYR A 293 0.83 -15.81 -14.52
C TYR A 293 1.71 -16.07 -13.28
N PRO A 294 1.42 -17.12 -12.48
CA PRO A 294 2.33 -17.53 -11.43
C PRO A 294 3.66 -17.95 -12.05
N GLY A 295 4.75 -17.39 -11.52
CA GLY A 295 6.13 -17.72 -11.88
C GLY A 295 6.84 -18.50 -10.78
#